data_AF-A0A353MEC0-F1
#
_entry.id   AF-A0A353MEC0-F1
#
_cell.length_a   1.000
_cell.length_b   1.000
_cell.length_c   1.000
_cell.angle_alpha   90.00
_cell.angle_beta   90.00
_cell.angle_gamma   90.00
#
_symmetry.space_group_name_H-M   'P 1'
#
loop_
_entity.id
_entity.type
_entity.pdbx_description
1 polymer ?
#
loop_
_entity_poly.entity_id
_entity_poly.type
_entity_poly.pdbx_seq_one_letter_code
_entity_poly.pdbx_strand_id
1 'polypeptide(L)'
;MATYRERLNNDREEATYLPKGELDYSFAPERTALLVIDPVNDFLSEGGAGWEMTRNSVKMNNVIHNLKQAIERARARGIPVLFGPMAYVKEDYEDEQLQRRSGINRLMFEKKMFLAGSWGADFHPELQPGEGDTVLLPHKGVDVFETDLPEYLERLGTTHLIIAGMTANMCCESTGRHAMEAGFDVTFLSDAIGAASLMGYEAAIRVNYPLIANAVITVEEFLAATDAPIVQTAAVQPGDTVRGTDHVEIGTVDRVVDATADAEGYLLVRRGLIFHKDIYIPLEAVVKRAGTEVFINIPKLVVGEMPWAEPPSRIHRQVKQGPRAVEVDKLYGSRSASVAKQPPGSRRTRSVGAINPGEGI
;
A
#
# COMPACT_ATOMS: atom_id res chain seq x y z
N MET A 1 -45.14 -32.84 -12.40
CA MET A 1 -44.48 -31.60 -12.86
C MET A 1 -44.02 -30.84 -11.63
N ALA A 2 -42.81 -31.12 -11.14
CA ALA A 2 -42.27 -30.44 -9.95
C ALA A 2 -42.17 -28.93 -10.19
N THR A 3 -42.51 -28.13 -9.18
CA THR A 3 -42.52 -26.67 -9.26
C THR A 3 -41.10 -26.11 -9.45
N TYR A 4 -40.98 -24.89 -9.99
CA TYR A 4 -39.67 -24.21 -10.18
C TYR A 4 -38.86 -24.10 -8.87
N ARG A 5 -39.53 -24.02 -7.72
CA ARG A 5 -38.89 -24.04 -6.38
C ARG A 5 -38.34 -25.41 -5.98
N GLU A 6 -38.98 -26.50 -6.37
CA GLU A 6 -38.54 -27.85 -6.00
C GLU A 6 -37.31 -28.31 -6.79
N ARG A 7 -37.08 -27.74 -7.99
CA ARG A 7 -35.86 -28.00 -8.78
C ARG A 7 -34.60 -27.30 -8.23
N LEU A 8 -34.74 -26.27 -7.40
CA LEU A 8 -33.60 -25.54 -6.82
C LEU A 8 -33.02 -26.19 -5.55
N ASN A 9 -33.70 -27.19 -4.98
CA ASN A 9 -33.32 -27.77 -3.69
C ASN A 9 -32.63 -29.13 -3.78
N ASN A 10 -32.74 -29.86 -4.90
CA ASN A 10 -32.24 -31.24 -4.98
C ASN A 10 -30.93 -31.44 -5.75
N ASP A 11 -30.40 -30.41 -6.41
CA ASP A 11 -29.11 -30.45 -7.12
C ASP A 11 -28.27 -29.21 -6.79
N ARG A 12 -28.12 -28.86 -5.50
CA ARG A 12 -27.08 -27.89 -5.10
C ARG A 12 -25.73 -28.61 -5.07
N GLU A 13 -25.14 -28.84 -6.23
CA GLU A 13 -23.70 -28.61 -6.33
C GLU A 13 -23.51 -27.12 -6.00
N GLU A 14 -23.12 -26.83 -4.76
CA GLU A 14 -22.73 -25.48 -4.38
C GLU A 14 -21.69 -24.99 -5.37
N ALA A 15 -21.98 -23.85 -5.98
CA ALA A 15 -21.05 -23.03 -6.71
C ALA A 15 -19.65 -23.05 -6.06
N THR A 16 -18.72 -23.80 -6.66
CA THR A 16 -17.35 -24.02 -6.20
C THR A 16 -16.42 -22.82 -6.42
N TYR A 17 -16.94 -21.69 -6.91
CA TYR A 17 -16.18 -20.47 -7.22
C TYR A 17 -16.04 -19.49 -6.04
N LEU A 18 -16.73 -19.72 -4.92
CA LEU A 18 -16.31 -19.11 -3.67
C LEU A 18 -15.07 -19.87 -3.18
N PRO A 19 -13.98 -19.20 -2.78
CA PRO A 19 -12.80 -19.89 -2.27
C PRO A 19 -13.25 -20.86 -1.18
N LYS A 20 -13.04 -22.17 -1.43
CA LYS A 20 -13.19 -23.20 -0.40
C LYS A 20 -12.36 -22.74 0.79
N GLY A 21 -12.86 -22.94 2.01
CA GLY A 21 -12.23 -22.52 3.27
C GLY A 21 -10.86 -23.17 3.56
N GLU A 22 -9.89 -23.02 2.66
CA GLU A 22 -8.47 -23.07 2.97
C GLU A 22 -8.14 -21.76 3.67
N LEU A 23 -8.45 -21.74 4.97
CA LEU A 23 -8.30 -20.63 5.91
C LEU A 23 -6.83 -20.29 6.23
N ASP A 24 -5.89 -20.59 5.33
CA ASP A 24 -4.47 -20.33 5.52
C ASP A 24 -4.02 -19.22 4.55
N TYR A 25 -4.58 -18.02 4.76
CA TYR A 25 -4.13 -16.83 4.06
C TYR A 25 -2.71 -16.50 4.53
N SER A 26 -1.76 -16.50 3.60
CA SER A 26 -0.39 -16.06 3.88
C SER A 26 0.00 -14.98 2.89
N PHE A 27 0.54 -13.88 3.42
CA PHE A 27 1.02 -12.77 2.62
C PHE A 27 2.53 -12.77 2.68
N ALA A 28 3.17 -13.08 1.55
CA ALA A 28 4.63 -13.00 1.41
C ALA A 28 5.02 -11.52 1.27
N PRO A 29 5.63 -10.87 2.28
CA PRO A 29 5.82 -9.42 2.28
C PRO A 29 6.56 -8.89 1.04
N GLU A 30 7.46 -9.68 0.49
CA GLU A 30 8.25 -9.36 -0.70
C GLU A 30 7.49 -9.46 -2.03
N ARG A 31 6.24 -9.94 -2.03
CA ARG A 31 5.35 -10.01 -3.21
C ARG A 31 4.00 -9.34 -2.98
N THR A 32 3.77 -8.80 -1.79
CA THR A 32 2.49 -8.22 -1.40
C THR A 32 2.63 -6.72 -1.23
N ALA A 33 1.69 -5.94 -1.75
CA ALA A 33 1.57 -4.51 -1.44
C ALA A 33 0.17 -4.19 -0.89
N LEU A 34 0.10 -3.26 0.06
CA LEU A 34 -1.16 -2.68 0.53
C LEU A 34 -1.41 -1.37 -0.21
N LEU A 35 -2.47 -1.31 -1.02
CA LEU A 35 -2.97 -0.11 -1.67
C LEU A 35 -4.12 0.49 -0.86
N VAL A 36 -3.91 1.70 -0.35
CA VAL A 36 -4.90 2.50 0.38
C VAL A 36 -5.43 3.60 -0.55
N ILE A 37 -6.67 3.43 -0.99
CA ILE A 37 -7.30 4.32 -1.99
C ILE A 37 -8.09 5.42 -1.28
N ASP A 38 -7.87 6.67 -1.68
CA ASP A 38 -8.63 7.83 -1.22
C ASP A 38 -8.81 7.98 0.31
N PRO A 39 -7.77 7.82 1.17
CA PRO A 39 -7.89 8.04 2.62
C PRO A 39 -7.89 9.54 2.98
N VAL A 40 -8.74 10.33 2.31
CA VAL A 40 -8.78 11.81 2.36
C VAL A 40 -9.99 12.34 3.13
N ASN A 41 -9.88 13.59 3.61
CA ASN A 41 -10.88 14.23 4.45
C ASN A 41 -12.26 14.33 3.80
N ASP A 42 -12.32 14.51 2.47
CA ASP A 42 -13.59 14.64 1.76
C ASP A 42 -14.51 13.43 1.95
N PHE A 43 -13.94 12.24 2.13
CA PHE A 43 -14.70 11.03 2.43
C PHE A 43 -14.73 10.66 3.91
N LEU A 44 -13.69 10.98 4.67
CA LEU A 44 -13.47 10.40 6.00
C LEU A 44 -13.71 11.37 7.17
N SER A 45 -13.83 12.67 6.91
CA SER A 45 -13.90 13.69 7.97
C SER A 45 -15.23 14.45 7.95
N GLU A 46 -15.76 14.74 9.14
CA GLU A 46 -16.89 15.65 9.27
C GLU A 46 -16.56 17.03 8.69
N GLY A 47 -17.41 17.50 7.78
CA GLY A 47 -17.17 18.73 6.99
C GLY A 47 -16.57 18.49 5.60
N GLY A 48 -16.13 17.28 5.29
CA GLY A 48 -15.69 16.89 3.95
C GLY A 48 -16.83 16.91 2.93
N ALA A 49 -16.53 17.23 1.66
CA ALA A 49 -17.55 17.41 0.62
C ALA A 49 -18.36 16.12 0.33
N GLY A 50 -17.75 14.95 0.56
CA GLY A 50 -18.37 13.63 0.43
C GLY A 50 -18.86 13.00 1.74
N TRP A 51 -18.53 13.59 2.89
CA TRP A 51 -18.78 13.01 4.21
C TRP A 51 -20.24 12.60 4.42
N GLU A 52 -21.18 13.45 4.02
CA GLU A 52 -22.60 13.16 4.26
C GLU A 52 -23.08 11.89 3.55
N MET A 53 -22.44 11.56 2.43
CA MET A 53 -22.73 10.34 1.66
C MET A 53 -22.05 9.13 2.29
N THR A 54 -20.81 9.28 2.76
CA THR A 54 -19.97 8.16 3.21
C THR A 54 -20.08 7.85 4.70
N ARG A 55 -20.51 8.81 5.54
CA ARG A 55 -20.48 8.71 7.01
C ARG A 55 -21.08 7.42 7.57
N ASN A 56 -22.13 6.90 6.94
CA ASN A 56 -22.85 5.74 7.46
C ASN A 56 -21.99 4.47 7.35
N SER A 57 -21.41 4.20 6.17
CA SER A 57 -20.52 3.05 5.98
C SER A 57 -19.19 3.23 6.71
N VAL A 58 -18.63 4.45 6.70
CA VAL A 58 -17.38 4.78 7.41
C VAL A 58 -17.52 4.50 8.90
N LYS A 59 -18.63 4.92 9.53
CA LYS A 59 -18.89 4.66 10.95
C LYS A 59 -19.24 3.20 11.21
N MET A 60 -20.07 2.58 10.38
CA MET A 60 -20.51 1.19 10.54
C MET A 60 -19.32 0.23 10.52
N ASN A 61 -18.37 0.43 9.60
CA ASN A 61 -17.20 -0.43 9.47
C ASN A 61 -16.00 0.04 10.28
N ASN A 62 -16.10 1.17 10.99
CA ASN A 62 -14.96 1.78 11.69
C ASN A 62 -13.72 1.98 10.77
N VAL A 63 -13.97 2.44 9.54
CA VAL A 63 -12.99 2.42 8.42
C VAL A 63 -11.67 3.08 8.80
N ILE A 64 -11.70 4.23 9.49
CA ILE A 64 -10.49 4.97 9.87
C ILE A 64 -9.61 4.12 10.79
N HIS A 65 -10.20 3.50 11.81
CA HIS A 65 -9.48 2.65 12.75
C HIS A 65 -8.90 1.40 12.06
N ASN A 66 -9.70 0.78 11.20
CA ASN A 66 -9.31 -0.44 10.50
C ASN A 66 -8.22 -0.17 9.44
N LEU A 67 -8.32 0.92 8.70
CA LEU A 67 -7.26 1.38 7.80
C LEU A 67 -5.96 1.63 8.58
N LYS A 68 -6.03 2.32 9.71
CA LYS A 68 -4.87 2.57 10.55
C LYS A 68 -4.20 1.28 11.01
N GLN A 69 -4.97 0.32 11.51
CA GLN A 69 -4.45 -1.00 11.92
C GLN A 69 -3.82 -1.75 10.74
N ALA A 70 -4.47 -1.76 9.57
CA ALA A 70 -3.93 -2.43 8.37
C ALA A 70 -2.61 -1.79 7.90
N ILE A 71 -2.55 -0.46 7.88
CA ILE A 71 -1.34 0.30 7.50
C ILE A 71 -0.21 0.03 8.49
N GLU A 72 -0.46 0.16 9.79
CA GLU A 72 0.53 -0.10 10.83
C GLU A 72 1.03 -1.55 10.77
N ARG A 73 0.13 -2.50 10.53
CA ARG A 73 0.48 -3.91 10.37
C ARG A 73 1.34 -4.16 9.13
N ALA A 74 0.96 -3.60 7.98
CA ALA A 74 1.72 -3.74 6.74
C ALA A 74 3.15 -3.22 6.92
N ARG A 75 3.29 -2.00 7.48
CA ARG A 75 4.59 -1.41 7.82
C ARG A 75 5.41 -2.31 8.75
N ALA A 76 4.81 -2.81 9.83
CA ALA A 76 5.48 -3.68 10.80
C ALA A 76 5.97 -5.01 10.20
N ARG A 77 5.34 -5.47 9.12
CA ARG A 77 5.66 -6.73 8.44
C ARG A 77 6.48 -6.54 7.15
N GLY A 78 6.87 -5.30 6.83
CA GLY A 78 7.65 -4.98 5.63
C GLY A 78 6.85 -5.07 4.33
N ILE A 79 5.52 -5.11 4.40
CA ILE A 79 4.63 -5.00 3.23
C ILE A 79 4.61 -3.52 2.81
N PRO A 80 5.02 -3.17 1.58
CA PRO A 80 4.95 -1.81 1.07
C PRO A 80 3.51 -1.26 1.13
N VAL A 81 3.37 -0.01 1.59
CA VAL A 81 2.10 0.71 1.62
C VAL A 81 2.10 1.79 0.54
N LEU A 82 1.13 1.70 -0.36
CA LEU A 82 0.91 2.64 -1.47
C LEU A 82 -0.38 3.43 -1.19
N PHE A 83 -0.32 4.75 -1.32
CA PHE A 83 -1.47 5.63 -1.20
C PHE A 83 -1.87 6.10 -2.60
N GLY A 84 -3.10 5.80 -3.00
CA GLY A 84 -3.69 6.27 -4.26
C GLY A 84 -4.75 7.34 -4.00
N PRO A 85 -4.37 8.63 -3.91
CA PRO A 85 -5.34 9.70 -3.71
C PRO A 85 -5.98 10.18 -5.02
N MET A 86 -7.20 10.69 -4.94
CA MET A 86 -7.82 11.52 -5.98
C MET A 86 -7.54 13.00 -5.73
N ALA A 87 -7.22 13.74 -6.80
CA ALA A 87 -7.15 15.20 -6.75
C ALA A 87 -7.43 15.84 -8.13
N TYR A 88 -8.13 16.97 -8.12
CA TYR A 88 -8.41 17.81 -9.28
C TYR A 88 -7.81 19.20 -9.07
N VAL A 89 -7.08 19.70 -10.07
CA VAL A 89 -6.60 21.08 -10.07
C VAL A 89 -7.72 22.03 -10.49
N LYS A 90 -7.53 23.34 -10.28
CA LYS A 90 -8.56 24.34 -10.59
C LYS A 90 -9.04 24.26 -12.05
N GLU A 91 -8.12 24.01 -12.97
CA GLU A 91 -8.38 23.90 -14.40
C GLU A 91 -9.31 22.71 -14.73
N ASP A 92 -9.25 21.62 -13.95
CA ASP A 92 -10.16 20.48 -14.12
C ASP A 92 -11.62 20.88 -13.80
N TYR A 93 -11.85 21.81 -12.88
CA TYR A 93 -13.18 22.37 -12.58
C TYR A 93 -13.66 23.39 -13.62
N GLU A 94 -12.84 23.71 -14.61
CA GLU A 94 -13.22 24.55 -15.75
C GLU A 94 -13.45 23.70 -17.02
N ASP A 95 -13.02 22.42 -17.01
CA ASP A 95 -13.24 21.46 -18.10
C ASP A 95 -14.66 20.86 -18.06
N GLU A 96 -15.55 21.40 -18.88
CA GLU A 96 -16.93 20.90 -19.02
C GLU A 96 -17.03 19.46 -19.54
N GLN A 97 -16.07 19.01 -20.35
CA GLN A 97 -16.08 17.64 -20.87
C GLN A 97 -15.74 16.64 -19.77
N LEU A 98 -14.72 16.94 -18.96
CA LEU A 98 -14.37 16.13 -17.80
C LEU A 98 -15.52 16.09 -16.78
N GLN A 99 -16.12 17.24 -16.48
CA GLN A 99 -17.26 17.33 -15.56
C GLN A 99 -18.46 16.50 -15.98
N ARG A 100 -18.73 16.40 -17.29
CA ARG A 100 -19.90 15.70 -17.83
C ARG A 100 -19.57 14.30 -18.37
N ARG A 101 -18.33 13.82 -18.21
CA ARG A 101 -17.86 12.52 -18.71
C ARG A 101 -18.69 11.36 -18.19
N SER A 102 -19.05 11.39 -16.91
CA SER A 102 -19.81 10.33 -16.26
C SER A 102 -20.66 10.86 -15.10
N GLY A 103 -21.56 10.03 -14.58
CA GLY A 103 -22.36 10.38 -13.41
C GLY A 103 -21.52 10.64 -12.15
N ILE A 104 -20.43 9.88 -11.95
CA ILE A 104 -19.54 10.08 -10.81
C ILE A 104 -18.73 11.37 -10.95
N ASN A 105 -18.23 11.69 -12.16
CA ASN A 105 -17.55 12.98 -12.38
C ASN A 105 -18.51 14.13 -12.06
N ARG A 106 -19.73 14.12 -12.62
CA ARG A 106 -20.73 15.17 -12.33
C ARG A 106 -20.93 15.37 -10.83
N LEU A 107 -21.13 14.28 -10.09
CA LEU A 107 -21.31 14.33 -8.63
C LEU A 107 -20.11 14.96 -7.92
N MET A 108 -18.89 14.52 -8.24
CA MET A 108 -17.66 15.01 -7.60
C MET A 108 -17.43 16.50 -7.88
N PHE A 109 -17.62 16.93 -9.12
CA PHE A 109 -17.43 18.33 -9.52
C PHE A 109 -18.53 19.25 -8.95
N GLU A 110 -19.80 18.85 -8.98
CA GLU A 110 -20.92 19.63 -8.39
C GLU A 110 -20.74 19.83 -6.87
N LYS A 111 -20.18 18.82 -6.19
CA LYS A 111 -19.88 18.88 -4.75
C LYS A 111 -18.52 19.50 -4.43
N LYS A 112 -17.71 19.83 -5.44
CA LYS A 112 -16.34 20.36 -5.29
C LYS A 112 -15.42 19.43 -4.46
N MET A 113 -15.56 18.12 -4.65
CA MET A 113 -14.71 17.12 -4.01
C MET A 113 -13.32 17.09 -4.65
N PHE A 114 -12.30 16.86 -3.85
CA PHE A 114 -10.89 16.64 -4.22
C PHE A 114 -10.18 17.83 -4.85
N LEU A 115 -10.58 19.06 -4.50
CA LEU A 115 -9.87 20.25 -4.98
C LEU A 115 -8.44 20.24 -4.42
N ALA A 116 -7.44 20.13 -5.29
CA ALA A 116 -6.03 20.08 -4.92
C ALA A 116 -5.65 21.29 -4.04
N GLY A 117 -4.93 21.02 -2.95
CA GLY A 117 -4.55 22.03 -1.95
C GLY A 117 -5.67 22.46 -0.98
N SER A 118 -6.88 21.90 -1.10
CA SER A 118 -7.92 22.06 -0.09
C SER A 118 -7.75 21.07 1.06
N TRP A 119 -8.33 21.39 2.22
CA TRP A 119 -8.39 20.45 3.35
C TRP A 119 -9.11 19.15 2.99
N GLY A 120 -10.16 19.21 2.16
CA GLY A 120 -10.93 18.03 1.73
C GLY A 120 -10.10 17.03 0.93
N ALA A 121 -9.21 17.51 0.07
CA ALA A 121 -8.31 16.67 -0.72
C ALA A 121 -7.08 16.18 0.06
N ASP A 122 -6.81 16.72 1.26
CA ASP A 122 -5.70 16.28 2.10
C ASP A 122 -6.03 14.94 2.78
N PHE A 123 -4.99 14.18 3.12
CA PHE A 123 -5.14 12.91 3.82
C PHE A 123 -5.81 13.11 5.19
N HIS A 124 -6.58 12.12 5.62
CA HIS A 124 -7.16 12.11 6.95
C HIS A 124 -6.04 12.17 8.01
N PRO A 125 -6.15 12.97 9.09
CA PRO A 125 -5.06 13.15 10.07
C PRO A 125 -4.51 11.87 10.70
N GLU A 126 -5.35 10.84 10.84
CA GLU A 126 -4.94 9.53 11.38
C GLU A 126 -4.36 8.56 10.34
N LEU A 127 -4.44 8.90 9.05
CA LEU A 127 -4.07 8.03 7.93
C LEU A 127 -3.00 8.69 7.03
N GLN A 128 -2.16 9.53 7.63
CA GLN A 128 -1.09 10.20 6.91
C GLN A 128 -0.05 9.17 6.40
N PRO A 129 0.45 9.33 5.16
CA PRO A 129 1.63 8.61 4.70
C PRO A 129 2.81 8.85 5.65
N GLY A 130 3.53 7.76 5.97
CA GLY A 130 4.70 7.76 6.83
C GLY A 130 6.01 7.66 6.05
N GLU A 131 7.12 7.60 6.76
CA GLU A 131 8.43 7.33 6.16
C GLU A 131 8.45 5.92 5.54
N GLY A 132 8.80 5.83 4.26
CA GLY A 132 8.88 4.57 3.52
C GLY A 132 7.60 4.19 2.76
N ASP A 133 6.50 4.92 2.97
CA ASP A 133 5.29 4.74 2.16
C ASP A 133 5.43 5.47 0.81
N THR A 134 4.69 4.99 -0.19
CA THR A 134 4.60 5.65 -1.50
C THR A 134 3.29 6.41 -1.62
N VAL A 135 3.34 7.64 -2.14
CA VAL A 135 2.16 8.38 -2.58
C VAL A 135 2.18 8.44 -4.10
N LEU A 136 1.15 7.88 -4.73
CA LEU A 136 0.98 7.82 -6.17
C LEU A 136 0.54 9.18 -6.73
N LEU A 137 0.73 9.36 -8.03
CA LEU A 137 0.10 10.46 -8.76
C LEU A 137 -1.42 10.42 -8.57
N PRO A 138 -2.09 11.59 -8.45
CA PRO A 138 -3.51 11.60 -8.20
C PRO A 138 -4.29 11.07 -9.41
N HIS A 139 -5.19 10.11 -9.17
CA HIS A 139 -6.12 9.67 -10.21
C HIS A 139 -7.25 10.68 -10.40
N LYS A 140 -7.80 10.73 -11.60
CA LYS A 140 -8.94 11.56 -12.06
C LYS A 140 -10.13 10.70 -12.52
N GLY A 141 -9.92 9.40 -12.67
CA GLY A 141 -10.89 8.35 -12.87
C GLY A 141 -11.15 7.57 -11.58
N VAL A 142 -11.81 6.43 -11.72
CA VAL A 142 -12.08 5.51 -10.61
C VAL A 142 -11.12 4.31 -10.60
N ASP A 143 -10.09 4.31 -11.42
CA ASP A 143 -9.13 3.23 -11.49
C ASP A 143 -7.73 3.77 -11.20
N VAL A 144 -7.11 3.32 -10.12
CA VAL A 144 -5.79 3.82 -9.69
C VAL A 144 -4.69 3.33 -10.64
N PHE A 145 -4.92 2.31 -11.47
CA PHE A 145 -3.95 1.89 -12.50
C PHE A 145 -3.70 2.95 -13.59
N GLU A 146 -4.51 4.00 -13.68
CA GLU A 146 -4.24 5.13 -14.60
C GLU A 146 -3.10 6.05 -14.10
N THR A 147 -2.62 5.83 -12.88
CA THR A 147 -1.52 6.56 -12.24
C THR A 147 -0.18 5.88 -12.50
N ASP A 148 0.83 6.20 -11.71
CA ASP A 148 2.12 5.51 -11.68
C ASP A 148 2.11 4.20 -10.85
N LEU A 149 0.93 3.71 -10.44
CA LEU A 149 0.78 2.44 -9.73
C LEU A 149 1.47 1.25 -10.44
N PRO A 150 1.30 1.02 -11.76
CA PRO A 150 1.91 -0.12 -12.43
C PRO A 150 3.44 -0.16 -12.29
N GLU A 151 4.10 0.99 -12.43
CA GLU A 151 5.55 1.12 -12.31
C GLU A 151 6.05 0.80 -10.90
N TYR A 152 5.30 1.22 -9.87
CA TYR A 152 5.62 0.86 -8.48
C TYR A 152 5.42 -0.63 -8.23
N LEU A 153 4.31 -1.22 -8.68
CA LEU A 153 4.03 -2.65 -8.50
C LEU A 153 5.09 -3.51 -9.19
N GLU A 154 5.50 -3.16 -10.41
CA GLU A 154 6.58 -3.83 -11.13
C GLU A 154 7.91 -3.74 -10.38
N ARG A 155 8.29 -2.53 -9.94
CA ARG A 155 9.55 -2.29 -9.22
C ARG A 155 9.62 -3.02 -7.87
N LEU A 156 8.48 -3.20 -7.22
CA LEU A 156 8.35 -3.94 -5.96
C LEU A 156 8.31 -5.46 -6.18
N GLY A 157 8.13 -5.94 -7.41
CA GLY A 157 7.89 -7.36 -7.69
C GLY A 157 6.57 -7.85 -7.10
N THR A 158 5.59 -6.95 -6.96
CA THR A 158 4.29 -7.27 -6.38
C THR A 158 3.57 -8.27 -7.29
N THR A 159 3.06 -9.34 -6.71
CA THR A 159 2.13 -10.27 -7.36
C THR A 159 0.80 -10.35 -6.62
N HIS A 160 0.72 -9.80 -5.40
CA HIS A 160 -0.49 -9.77 -4.58
C HIS A 160 -0.80 -8.33 -4.13
N LEU A 161 -1.96 -7.81 -4.55
CA LEU A 161 -2.43 -6.49 -4.16
C LEU A 161 -3.54 -6.60 -3.11
N ILE A 162 -3.28 -6.07 -1.92
CA ILE A 162 -4.30 -5.87 -0.89
C ILE A 162 -4.90 -4.48 -1.08
N ILE A 163 -6.22 -4.37 -1.18
CA ILE A 163 -6.93 -3.11 -1.44
C ILE A 163 -7.81 -2.75 -0.24
N ALA A 164 -7.70 -1.50 0.19
CA ALA A 164 -8.53 -0.89 1.23
C ALA A 164 -8.82 0.59 0.89
N GLY A 165 -9.76 1.22 1.59
CA GLY A 165 -10.04 2.65 1.46
C GLY A 165 -11.41 2.98 0.86
N MET A 166 -11.44 3.99 -0.02
CA MET A 166 -12.67 4.58 -0.54
C MET A 166 -12.70 4.53 -2.07
N THR A 167 -13.83 4.28 -2.75
CA THR A 167 -15.06 3.69 -2.22
C THR A 167 -15.29 2.30 -2.78
N ALA A 168 -15.98 1.45 -2.00
CA ALA A 168 -16.16 0.03 -2.27
C ALA A 168 -16.53 -0.27 -3.73
N ASN A 169 -17.69 0.21 -4.17
CA ASN A 169 -18.25 -0.09 -5.49
C ASN A 169 -17.80 0.89 -6.60
N MET A 170 -16.81 1.74 -6.32
CA MET A 170 -16.20 2.63 -7.32
C MET A 170 -14.69 2.39 -7.34
N CYS A 171 -13.88 3.25 -6.73
CA CYS A 171 -12.42 3.21 -6.87
C CYS A 171 -11.80 1.88 -6.47
N CYS A 172 -12.23 1.29 -5.36
CA CYS A 172 -11.72 -0.01 -4.92
C CYS A 172 -12.10 -1.14 -5.89
N GLU A 173 -13.37 -1.21 -6.31
CA GLU A 173 -13.83 -2.25 -7.24
C GLU A 173 -13.18 -2.13 -8.62
N SER A 174 -13.14 -0.94 -9.20
CA SER A 174 -12.53 -0.70 -10.51
C SER A 174 -11.05 -1.05 -10.51
N THR A 175 -10.31 -0.61 -9.49
CA THR A 175 -8.89 -0.93 -9.32
C THR A 175 -8.67 -2.43 -9.13
N GLY A 176 -9.49 -3.10 -8.31
CA GLY A 176 -9.35 -4.54 -8.10
C GLY A 176 -9.71 -5.38 -9.32
N ARG A 177 -10.70 -4.95 -10.12
CA ARG A 177 -10.99 -5.57 -11.42
C ARG A 177 -9.80 -5.46 -12.36
N HIS A 178 -9.17 -4.29 -12.46
CA HIS A 178 -7.99 -4.13 -13.27
C HIS A 178 -6.82 -4.98 -12.73
N ALA A 179 -6.57 -4.97 -11.42
CA ALA A 179 -5.53 -5.80 -10.81
C ALA A 179 -5.69 -7.30 -11.16
N MET A 180 -6.92 -7.82 -11.08
CA MET A 180 -7.24 -9.19 -11.48
C MET A 180 -6.92 -9.43 -12.97
N GLU A 181 -7.39 -8.56 -13.87
CA GLU A 181 -7.13 -8.68 -15.31
C GLU A 181 -5.64 -8.52 -15.67
N ALA A 182 -4.89 -7.77 -14.85
CA ALA A 182 -3.45 -7.61 -14.95
C ALA A 182 -2.66 -8.79 -14.33
N GLY A 183 -3.36 -9.79 -13.78
CA GLY A 183 -2.76 -11.03 -13.27
C GLY A 183 -2.27 -10.98 -11.82
N PHE A 184 -2.68 -9.97 -11.04
CA PHE A 184 -2.39 -9.93 -9.61
C PHE A 184 -3.38 -10.81 -8.83
N ASP A 185 -2.88 -11.45 -7.77
CA ASP A 185 -3.75 -11.94 -6.70
C ASP A 185 -4.33 -10.72 -5.96
N VAL A 186 -5.64 -10.70 -5.76
CA VAL A 186 -6.35 -9.57 -5.14
C VAL A 186 -6.95 -9.96 -3.81
N THR A 187 -6.77 -9.12 -2.80
CA THR A 187 -7.48 -9.23 -1.52
C THR A 187 -8.10 -7.90 -1.13
N PHE A 188 -9.37 -7.90 -0.75
CA PHE A 188 -10.03 -6.72 -0.20
C PHE A 188 -10.15 -6.82 1.31
N LEU A 189 -9.81 -5.73 2.02
CA LEU A 189 -10.05 -5.58 3.45
C LEU A 189 -11.44 -4.97 3.67
N SER A 190 -12.46 -5.83 3.76
CA SER A 190 -13.87 -5.47 3.73
C SER A 190 -14.27 -4.41 4.76
N ASP A 191 -13.78 -4.52 5.99
CA ASP A 191 -14.05 -3.61 7.11
C ASP A 191 -13.09 -2.40 7.16
N ALA A 192 -12.10 -2.33 6.26
CA ALA A 192 -11.30 -1.13 5.99
C ALA A 192 -11.71 -0.42 4.69
N ILE A 193 -12.93 -0.68 4.22
CA ILE A 193 -13.51 -0.06 3.03
C ILE A 193 -14.85 0.61 3.38
N GLY A 194 -15.09 1.80 2.81
CA GLY A 194 -16.36 2.52 2.91
C GLY A 194 -17.01 2.78 1.55
N ALA A 195 -18.28 3.18 1.56
CA ALA A 195 -19.00 3.60 0.35
C ALA A 195 -20.06 4.68 0.61
N ALA A 196 -20.42 5.41 -0.45
CA ALA A 196 -21.49 6.41 -0.40
C ALA A 196 -22.90 5.80 -0.21
N SER A 197 -23.08 4.52 -0.51
CA SER A 197 -24.35 3.79 -0.35
C SER A 197 -24.09 2.47 0.34
N LEU A 198 -24.88 2.14 1.36
CA LEU A 198 -24.82 0.82 1.99
C LEU A 198 -25.19 -0.29 1.01
N MET A 199 -26.13 -0.05 0.09
CA MET A 199 -26.44 -1.03 -0.96
C MET A 199 -25.27 -1.21 -1.93
N GLY A 200 -24.55 -0.13 -2.26
CA GLY A 200 -23.36 -0.19 -3.10
C GLY A 200 -22.24 -0.96 -2.40
N TYR A 201 -22.00 -0.68 -1.12
CA TYR A 201 -21.07 -1.43 -0.28
C TYR A 201 -21.40 -2.92 -0.24
N GLU A 202 -22.65 -3.28 0.09
CA GLU A 202 -23.09 -4.68 0.19
C GLU A 202 -22.97 -5.43 -1.15
N ALA A 203 -23.31 -4.77 -2.26
CA ALA A 203 -23.13 -5.34 -3.59
C ALA A 203 -21.64 -5.57 -3.91
N ALA A 204 -20.77 -4.61 -3.59
CA ALA A 204 -19.33 -4.76 -3.78
C ALA A 204 -18.79 -5.93 -2.93
N ILE A 205 -18.99 -5.90 -1.62
CA ILE A 205 -18.39 -6.87 -0.69
C ILE A 205 -18.96 -8.28 -0.85
N ARG A 206 -20.28 -8.44 -1.00
CA ARG A 206 -20.91 -9.77 -0.97
C ARG A 206 -21.15 -10.39 -2.33
N VAL A 207 -21.16 -9.60 -3.39
CA VAL A 207 -21.49 -10.08 -4.73
C VAL A 207 -20.29 -9.94 -5.66
N ASN A 208 -19.74 -8.73 -5.80
CA ASN A 208 -18.74 -8.47 -6.83
C ASN A 208 -17.35 -8.95 -6.40
N TYR A 209 -16.87 -8.56 -5.22
CA TYR A 209 -15.52 -8.89 -4.75
C TYR A 209 -15.24 -10.39 -4.70
N PRO A 210 -16.15 -11.26 -4.23
CA PRO A 210 -15.92 -12.70 -4.25
C PRO A 210 -15.78 -13.31 -5.64
N LEU A 211 -16.18 -12.58 -6.70
CA LEU A 211 -16.03 -13.00 -8.09
C LEU A 211 -14.75 -12.49 -8.76
N ILE A 212 -14.14 -11.43 -8.22
CA ILE A 212 -12.99 -10.75 -8.85
C ILE A 212 -11.71 -10.79 -8.01
N ALA A 213 -11.79 -11.31 -6.78
CA ALA A 213 -10.66 -11.36 -5.85
C ALA A 213 -10.44 -12.78 -5.33
N ASN A 214 -9.20 -13.08 -5.02
CA ASN A 214 -8.80 -14.32 -4.36
C ASN A 214 -9.33 -14.38 -2.93
N ALA A 215 -9.51 -13.22 -2.28
CA ALA A 215 -10.05 -13.15 -0.93
C ALA A 215 -10.76 -11.83 -0.62
N VAL A 216 -11.77 -11.92 0.24
CA VAL A 216 -12.42 -10.78 0.89
C VAL A 216 -12.40 -11.07 2.38
N ILE A 217 -11.55 -10.36 3.11
CA ILE A 217 -11.27 -10.63 4.53
C ILE A 217 -11.46 -9.36 5.36
N THR A 218 -11.44 -9.51 6.67
CA THR A 218 -11.39 -8.43 7.65
C THR A 218 -9.95 -8.03 7.94
N VAL A 219 -9.76 -6.86 8.54
CA VAL A 219 -8.46 -6.44 9.07
C VAL A 219 -7.98 -7.39 10.15
N GLU A 220 -8.87 -7.91 11.00
CA GLU A 220 -8.52 -8.92 12.02
C GLU A 220 -7.91 -10.18 11.38
N GLU A 221 -8.53 -10.70 10.32
CA GLU A 221 -8.02 -11.85 9.56
C GLU A 221 -6.69 -11.53 8.86
N PHE A 222 -6.52 -10.32 8.32
CA PHE A 222 -5.23 -9.87 7.77
C PHE A 222 -4.12 -9.80 8.83
N LEU A 223 -4.44 -9.30 10.02
CA LEU A 223 -3.52 -9.27 11.16
C LEU A 223 -3.11 -10.70 11.56
N ALA A 224 -4.08 -11.62 11.65
CA ALA A 224 -3.83 -13.03 11.97
C ALA A 224 -2.99 -13.74 10.89
N ALA A 225 -3.31 -13.53 9.61
CA ALA A 225 -2.59 -14.07 8.45
C ALA A 225 -1.13 -13.60 8.38
N THR A 226 -0.85 -12.42 8.93
CA THR A 226 0.50 -11.87 9.04
C THR A 226 1.15 -12.13 10.41
N ASP A 227 0.41 -12.71 11.38
CA ASP A 227 0.92 -13.10 12.70
C ASP A 227 1.61 -14.45 12.73
N ALA A 228 1.33 -15.32 11.74
CA ALA A 228 2.20 -16.45 11.46
C ALA A 228 3.64 -15.93 11.44
N PRO A 229 4.57 -16.53 12.21
CA PRO A 229 5.95 -16.08 12.19
C PRO A 229 6.33 -16.01 10.71
N ILE A 230 6.88 -14.87 10.28
CA ILE A 230 7.72 -14.86 9.09
C ILE A 230 8.59 -16.06 9.34
N VAL A 231 8.41 -17.14 8.57
CA VAL A 231 9.20 -18.36 8.75
C VAL A 231 10.58 -17.81 8.60
N GLN A 232 11.27 -17.64 9.72
CA GLN A 232 12.56 -17.03 9.76
C GLN A 232 13.32 -18.04 8.94
N THR A 233 13.62 -17.64 7.70
CA THR A 233 14.33 -18.43 6.72
C THR A 233 15.44 -19.03 7.53
N ALA A 234 15.39 -20.35 7.76
CA ALA A 234 16.35 -21.00 8.64
C ALA A 234 17.71 -20.45 8.19
N ALA A 235 18.50 -19.87 9.11
CA ALA A 235 19.56 -18.96 8.71
C ALA A 235 20.36 -19.57 7.57
N VAL A 236 20.40 -18.90 6.41
CA VAL A 236 21.10 -19.40 5.23
C VAL A 236 22.54 -19.69 5.64
N GLN A 237 23.05 -20.84 5.23
CA GLN A 237 24.38 -21.30 5.56
C GLN A 237 25.25 -21.36 4.30
N PRO A 238 26.57 -21.13 4.43
CA PRO A 238 27.52 -21.56 3.41
C PRO A 238 27.29 -23.04 3.03
N GLY A 239 27.27 -23.32 1.73
CA GLY A 239 26.99 -24.64 1.16
C GLY A 239 25.53 -24.88 0.78
N ASP A 240 24.60 -23.98 1.13
CA ASP A 240 23.22 -24.09 0.65
C ASP A 240 23.12 -23.86 -0.87
N THR A 241 22.21 -24.56 -1.53
CA THR A 241 21.91 -24.42 -2.96
C THR A 241 20.85 -23.35 -3.15
N VAL A 242 21.15 -22.33 -3.95
CA VAL A 242 20.22 -21.24 -4.27
C VAL A 242 19.43 -21.58 -5.53
N ARG A 243 18.11 -21.46 -5.47
CA ARG A 243 17.16 -21.68 -6.57
C ARG A 243 16.29 -20.47 -6.81
N GLY A 244 15.95 -20.23 -8.08
CA GLY A 244 14.97 -19.20 -8.44
C GLY A 244 13.53 -19.63 -8.14
N THR A 245 12.58 -18.73 -8.42
CA THR A 245 11.13 -19.02 -8.35
C THR A 245 10.68 -20.11 -9.31
N ASP A 246 11.43 -20.32 -10.38
CA ASP A 246 11.29 -21.43 -11.33
C ASP A 246 11.84 -22.77 -10.80
N HIS A 247 12.30 -22.80 -9.55
CA HIS A 247 12.95 -23.93 -8.87
C HIS A 247 14.26 -24.40 -9.53
N VAL A 248 14.81 -23.61 -10.47
CA VAL A 248 16.06 -23.95 -11.16
C VAL A 248 17.25 -23.45 -10.35
N GLU A 249 18.28 -24.30 -10.22
CA GLU A 249 19.50 -23.99 -9.48
C GLU A 249 20.28 -22.83 -10.10
N ILE A 250 20.57 -21.82 -9.29
CA ILE A 250 21.36 -20.63 -9.64
C ILE A 250 22.84 -20.87 -9.30
N GLY A 251 23.11 -21.40 -8.11
CA GLY A 251 24.46 -21.65 -7.61
C GLY A 251 24.47 -22.02 -6.13
N THR A 252 25.66 -22.02 -5.52
CA THR A 252 25.84 -22.39 -4.11
C THR A 252 26.27 -21.17 -3.29
N VAL A 253 25.72 -21.04 -2.09
CA VAL A 253 26.11 -20.00 -1.13
C VAL A 253 27.56 -20.24 -0.70
N ASP A 254 28.45 -19.32 -1.04
CA ASP A 254 29.83 -19.30 -0.57
C ASP A 254 29.93 -18.63 0.80
N ARG A 255 29.24 -17.50 0.97
CA ARG A 255 29.23 -16.74 2.20
C ARG A 255 27.93 -15.98 2.39
N VAL A 256 27.49 -15.90 3.64
CA VAL A 256 26.42 -15.00 4.08
C VAL A 256 27.07 -13.77 4.71
N VAL A 257 26.72 -12.59 4.23
CA VAL A 257 27.18 -11.31 4.77
C VAL A 257 26.00 -10.63 5.42
N ASP A 258 26.06 -10.44 6.74
CA ASP A 258 25.01 -9.77 7.48
C ASP A 258 24.96 -8.27 7.14
N ALA A 259 23.78 -7.69 7.26
CA ALA A 259 23.61 -6.25 7.14
C ALA A 259 24.38 -5.52 8.26
N THR A 260 24.92 -4.37 7.93
CA THR A 260 25.55 -3.43 8.88
C THR A 260 24.78 -2.12 8.90
N ALA A 261 25.17 -1.16 9.74
CA ALA A 261 24.57 0.17 9.74
C ALA A 261 24.72 0.90 8.38
N ASP A 262 25.76 0.56 7.61
CA ASP A 262 26.16 1.28 6.41
C ASP A 262 26.03 0.46 5.11
N ALA A 263 25.77 -0.85 5.20
CA ALA A 263 25.71 -1.76 4.05
C ALA A 263 24.65 -2.85 4.22
N GLU A 264 24.01 -3.23 3.12
CA GLU A 264 22.99 -4.28 3.11
C GLU A 264 23.62 -5.67 3.21
N GLY A 265 22.89 -6.59 3.83
CA GLY A 265 23.31 -7.98 3.88
C GLY A 265 23.01 -8.70 2.56
N TYR A 266 23.89 -9.62 2.18
CA TYR A 266 23.76 -10.37 0.93
C TYR A 266 24.34 -11.78 1.04
N LEU A 267 23.89 -12.65 0.15
CA LEU A 267 24.51 -13.94 -0.14
C LEU A 267 25.53 -13.75 -1.26
N LEU A 268 26.77 -14.16 -1.02
CA LEU A 268 27.73 -14.40 -2.10
C LEU A 268 27.48 -15.80 -2.65
N VAL A 269 26.98 -15.87 -3.88
CA VAL A 269 26.61 -17.12 -4.54
C VAL A 269 27.56 -17.37 -5.70
N ARG A 270 28.18 -18.55 -5.72
CA ARG A 270 29.06 -18.97 -6.82
C ARG A 270 28.28 -19.79 -7.83
N ARG A 271 28.29 -19.33 -9.09
CA ARG A 271 27.66 -20.02 -10.22
C ARG A 271 28.71 -20.65 -11.13
N GLY A 272 28.54 -21.93 -11.46
CA GLY A 272 29.38 -22.68 -12.40
C GLY A 272 30.27 -23.73 -11.72
N LEU A 273 30.53 -24.85 -12.42
CA LEU A 273 31.27 -26.01 -11.91
C LEU A 273 32.80 -25.88 -12.02
N ILE A 274 33.32 -25.05 -12.94
CA ILE A 274 34.75 -24.96 -13.27
C ILE A 274 35.24 -23.50 -13.30
N PHE A 275 34.45 -22.59 -13.88
CA PHE A 275 34.70 -21.15 -13.83
C PHE A 275 33.58 -20.51 -13.03
N HIS A 276 33.89 -20.07 -11.80
CA HIS A 276 32.90 -19.47 -10.92
C HIS A 276 32.65 -18.01 -11.31
N LYS A 277 31.39 -17.63 -11.43
CA LYS A 277 30.96 -16.22 -11.42
C LYS A 277 30.32 -15.93 -10.06
N ASP A 278 30.81 -14.87 -9.41
CA ASP A 278 30.24 -14.38 -8.18
C ASP A 278 28.96 -13.59 -8.47
N ILE A 279 27.93 -13.85 -7.68
CA ILE A 279 26.63 -13.17 -7.72
C ILE A 279 26.31 -12.72 -6.30
N TYR A 280 25.98 -11.45 -6.14
CA TYR A 280 25.70 -10.81 -4.86
C TYR A 280 24.19 -10.68 -4.69
N ILE A 281 23.56 -11.69 -4.11
CA ILE A 281 22.10 -11.75 -3.96
C ILE A 281 21.71 -11.05 -2.65
N PRO A 282 20.92 -9.98 -2.66
CA PRO A 282 20.46 -9.33 -1.43
C PRO A 282 19.73 -10.33 -0.50
N LEU A 283 19.94 -10.25 0.81
CA LEU A 283 19.23 -11.12 1.76
C LEU A 283 17.71 -10.97 1.66
N GLU A 284 17.21 -9.78 1.29
CA GLU A 284 15.79 -9.52 1.03
C GLU A 284 15.23 -10.33 -0.15
N ALA A 285 16.08 -10.80 -1.08
CA ALA A 285 15.62 -11.64 -2.18
C ALA A 285 15.36 -13.08 -1.74
N VAL A 286 15.80 -13.48 -0.54
CA VAL A 286 15.62 -14.84 -0.01
C VAL A 286 14.22 -15.02 0.58
N VAL A 287 13.42 -15.88 -0.05
CA VAL A 287 12.03 -16.14 0.37
C VAL A 287 11.90 -17.31 1.33
N LYS A 288 12.74 -18.35 1.19
CA LYS A 288 12.63 -19.57 1.98
C LYS A 288 13.94 -20.36 2.01
N ARG A 289 14.21 -21.06 3.12
CA ARG A 289 15.18 -22.15 3.18
C ARG A 289 14.47 -23.44 3.61
N ALA A 290 14.66 -24.52 2.87
CA ALA A 290 14.14 -25.84 3.17
C ALA A 290 15.27 -26.88 3.09
N GLY A 291 15.74 -27.39 4.23
CA GLY A 291 16.94 -28.21 4.26
C GLY A 291 18.16 -27.38 3.82
N THR A 292 18.86 -27.82 2.77
CA THR A 292 19.98 -27.09 2.15
C THR A 292 19.56 -26.25 0.94
N GLU A 293 18.27 -26.18 0.63
CA GLU A 293 17.75 -25.44 -0.52
C GLU A 293 17.27 -24.06 -0.10
N VAL A 294 17.76 -23.03 -0.76
CA VAL A 294 17.42 -21.61 -0.55
C VAL A 294 16.71 -21.11 -1.79
N PHE A 295 15.50 -20.61 -1.62
CA PHE A 295 14.69 -20.07 -2.71
C PHE A 295 14.75 -18.55 -2.67
N ILE A 296 14.89 -17.93 -3.85
CA ILE A 296 14.84 -16.48 -4.02
C ILE A 296 13.63 -16.07 -4.87
N ASN A 297 13.17 -14.83 -4.74
CA ASN A 297 12.00 -14.28 -5.44
C ASN A 297 12.22 -13.93 -6.93
N ILE A 298 13.32 -14.39 -7.55
CA ILE A 298 13.64 -14.12 -8.97
C ILE A 298 13.89 -15.44 -9.72
N PRO A 299 13.34 -15.64 -10.93
CA PRO A 299 13.62 -16.84 -11.74
C PRO A 299 15.06 -16.84 -12.25
N LYS A 300 15.68 -18.02 -12.42
CA LYS A 300 17.09 -18.14 -12.83
C LYS A 300 17.42 -17.38 -14.12
N LEU A 301 16.48 -17.33 -15.05
CA LEU A 301 16.66 -16.66 -16.34
C LEU A 301 17.03 -15.18 -16.18
N VAL A 302 16.41 -14.48 -15.23
CA VAL A 302 16.55 -13.03 -15.03
C VAL A 302 17.74 -12.70 -14.13
N VAL A 303 18.20 -13.64 -13.29
CA VAL A 303 19.37 -13.45 -12.40
C VAL A 303 20.63 -13.00 -13.16
N GLY A 304 20.79 -13.41 -14.42
CA GLY A 304 21.93 -12.99 -15.25
C GLY A 304 21.89 -11.52 -15.69
N GLU A 305 20.72 -10.91 -15.67
CA GLU A 305 20.44 -9.53 -16.10
C GLU A 305 20.36 -8.56 -14.92
N MET A 306 20.27 -9.09 -13.69
CA MET A 306 20.26 -8.30 -12.46
C MET A 306 21.60 -7.59 -12.24
N PRO A 307 21.61 -6.39 -11.62
CA PRO A 307 22.82 -5.65 -11.25
C PRO A 307 23.57 -6.27 -10.05
N TRP A 308 23.53 -7.60 -9.89
CA TRP A 308 24.12 -8.35 -8.78
C TRP A 308 25.57 -8.79 -9.08
N ALA A 309 26.26 -8.04 -9.92
CA ALA A 309 27.69 -8.22 -10.16
C ALA A 309 28.56 -7.62 -9.04
N GLU A 310 27.97 -6.75 -8.21
CA GLU A 310 28.61 -6.07 -7.08
C GLU A 310 27.70 -6.14 -5.84
N PRO A 311 28.24 -6.00 -4.62
CA PRO A 311 27.44 -5.95 -3.41
C PRO A 311 26.32 -4.90 -3.47
N PRO A 312 25.10 -5.22 -2.98
CA PRO A 312 24.02 -4.24 -2.92
C PRO A 312 24.42 -3.03 -2.07
N SER A 313 24.07 -1.84 -2.56
CA SER A 313 24.41 -0.56 -1.93
C SER A 313 23.15 0.21 -1.58
N ARG A 314 23.23 1.05 -0.54
CA ARG A 314 22.12 1.89 -0.05
C ARG A 314 21.49 2.78 -1.14
N ILE A 315 22.25 3.11 -2.20
CA ILE A 315 21.77 3.90 -3.34
C ILE A 315 20.71 3.12 -4.14
N HIS A 316 20.88 1.80 -4.34
CA HIS A 316 19.93 0.97 -5.06
C HIS A 316 18.56 0.85 -4.35
N ARG A 317 18.55 0.94 -3.02
CA ARG A 317 17.32 0.95 -2.20
C ARG A 317 16.50 2.23 -2.37
N GLN A 318 17.16 3.40 -2.39
CA GLN A 318 16.48 4.69 -2.59
C GLN A 318 15.78 4.76 -3.95
N VAL A 319 16.30 4.08 -4.96
CA VAL A 319 15.66 3.97 -6.28
C VAL A 319 14.40 3.09 -6.24
N LYS A 320 14.35 2.06 -5.37
CA LYS A 320 13.18 1.17 -5.20
C LYS A 320 12.04 1.78 -4.35
N GLN A 321 12.35 2.69 -3.43
CA GLN A 321 11.40 3.22 -2.44
C GLN A 321 10.70 4.52 -2.86
N GLY A 322 11.01 5.08 -4.04
CA GLY A 322 10.46 6.34 -4.49
C GLY A 322 11.08 7.56 -3.77
N PRO A 323 10.63 8.79 -4.10
CA PRO A 323 11.17 10.00 -3.50
C PRO A 323 10.88 10.06 -2.00
N ARG A 324 11.74 10.75 -1.25
CA ARG A 324 11.59 10.86 0.21
C ARG A 324 10.33 11.68 0.55
N ALA A 325 9.70 11.44 1.70
CA ALA A 325 8.56 12.24 2.17
C ALA A 325 8.81 13.77 2.13
N VAL A 326 10.05 14.20 2.42
CA VAL A 326 10.47 15.62 2.32
C VAL A 326 10.51 16.18 0.89
N GLU A 327 10.53 15.31 -0.12
CA GLU A 327 10.45 15.67 -1.54
C GLU A 327 8.99 15.68 -2.02
N VAL A 328 8.12 14.89 -1.39
CA VAL A 328 6.65 14.90 -1.53
C VAL A 328 6.02 16.18 -0.93
N ASP A 329 6.65 16.79 0.09
CA ASP A 329 6.24 18.07 0.72
C ASP A 329 6.01 19.21 -0.30
N LYS A 330 6.66 19.15 -1.47
CA LYS A 330 6.50 20.17 -2.53
C LYS A 330 5.20 20.05 -3.32
N LEU A 331 4.49 18.93 -3.23
CA LEU A 331 3.29 18.63 -4.02
C LEU A 331 1.98 18.81 -3.26
N TYR A 332 1.94 18.57 -1.94
CA TYR A 332 0.66 18.41 -1.21
C TYR A 332 0.41 19.41 -0.08
N GLY A 333 1.39 20.22 0.33
CA GLY A 333 1.17 21.31 1.30
C GLY A 333 0.68 20.89 2.70
N SER A 334 0.79 19.61 3.07
CA SER A 334 0.40 19.12 4.38
C SER A 334 1.37 19.66 5.45
N ARG A 335 0.83 20.38 6.43
CA ARG A 335 1.61 20.83 7.59
C ARG A 335 1.72 19.66 8.56
N SER A 336 2.76 18.84 8.45
CA SER A 336 3.18 18.05 9.61
C SER A 336 3.98 18.96 10.54
N ALA A 337 3.71 18.85 11.85
CA ALA A 337 4.18 19.76 12.87
C ALA A 337 5.71 19.90 12.83
N SER A 338 6.19 21.09 12.47
CA SER A 338 7.56 21.46 12.76
C SER A 338 7.80 21.23 14.25
N VAL A 339 8.75 20.37 14.59
CA VAL A 339 9.42 20.37 15.88
C VAL A 339 9.72 21.82 16.22
N ALA A 340 8.94 22.38 17.13
CA ALA A 340 9.06 23.78 17.52
C ALA A 340 10.42 23.95 18.20
N LYS A 341 11.40 24.44 17.44
CA LYS A 341 12.61 25.03 18.01
C LYS A 341 12.16 26.15 18.93
N GLN A 342 12.34 25.99 20.24
CA GLN A 342 12.26 27.09 21.19
C GLN A 342 13.22 28.21 20.71
N PRO A 343 12.79 29.47 20.69
CA PRO A 343 13.70 30.57 20.41
C PRO A 343 14.68 30.75 21.59
N PRO A 344 15.95 31.09 21.33
CA PRO A 344 16.92 31.34 22.38
C PRO A 344 16.55 32.59 23.17
N GLY A 345 16.76 32.52 24.48
CA GLY A 345 16.14 33.40 25.46
C GLY A 345 16.49 34.88 25.33
N SER A 346 15.49 35.72 25.55
CA SER A 346 15.72 37.10 25.99
C SER A 346 16.01 37.08 27.49
N ARG A 347 17.27 37.32 27.85
CA ARG A 347 17.67 37.68 29.22
C ARG A 347 16.92 38.95 29.62
N ARG A 348 15.96 38.84 30.54
CA ARG A 348 15.61 39.95 31.42
C ARG A 348 16.59 39.97 32.58
N THR A 349 17.66 40.76 32.46
CA THR A 349 18.37 41.27 33.64
C THR A 349 17.73 42.57 34.07
N ARG A 350 17.21 42.58 35.30
CA ARG A 350 16.86 43.81 36.02
C ARG A 350 18.10 44.70 36.13
N SER A 351 17.95 45.98 35.85
CA SER A 351 18.72 47.01 36.54
C SER A 351 17.77 48.16 36.92
N VAL A 352 18.03 48.68 38.11
CA VAL A 352 17.25 49.63 38.90
C VAL A 352 17.93 51.00 38.80
N GLY A 353 17.13 52.08 38.79
CA GLY A 353 17.55 53.48 39.02
C GLY A 353 17.69 54.28 37.71
N ALA A 354 17.24 55.54 37.58
CA ALA A 354 16.73 56.51 38.55
C ALA A 354 15.85 57.58 37.85
N ILE A 355 14.78 57.99 38.54
CA ILE A 355 14.34 59.36 38.87
C ILE A 355 14.67 60.49 37.84
N ASN A 356 13.67 61.12 37.22
CA ASN A 356 13.03 62.35 37.74
C ASN A 356 11.79 62.79 36.90
N PRO A 357 10.83 63.51 37.51
CA PRO A 357 9.58 63.98 36.91
C PRO A 357 9.67 65.44 36.46
N GLY A 358 8.80 65.86 35.56
CA GLY A 358 8.53 67.29 35.32
C GLY A 358 7.94 67.60 33.96
N GLU A 359 6.69 68.10 33.99
CA GLU A 359 6.12 69.20 33.19
C GLU A 359 6.22 69.10 31.65
N GLY A 360 5.16 69.28 30.85
CA GLY A 360 3.87 69.94 31.05
C GLY A 360 3.33 70.36 29.68
N ILE A 361 2.00 70.50 29.62
CA ILE A 361 1.14 70.99 28.52
C ILE A 361 0.88 70.01 27.37
#